data_AF-A0A5F8HHX0-F1
#
_entry.id   AF-A0A5F8HHX0-F1
#
_cell.length_a   1.000
_cell.length_b   1.000
_cell.length_c   1.000
_cell.angle_alpha   90.00
_cell.angle_beta   90.00
_cell.angle_gamma   90.00
#
_symmetry.space_group_name_H-M   'P 1'
#
loop_
_entity.id
_entity.type
_entity.pdbx_description
1 polymer ?
#
loop_
_entity_poly.entity_id
_entity_poly.type
_entity_poly.pdbx_seq_one_letter_code
_entity_poly.pdbx_strand_id
1 'polypeptide(L)'
;MSDTSLIYCSCWDPRNLGPKKLIRTIPFSAARGKPKGKVLTRKYALHREKKMPEDTVKVSPGFSYSQSEDEISVLLGDEMFERSKKPKDKPVVKALLPRSDFVADLENQIMELTSIIEQMNRDHQNAQKLLREEMEHRYNELQKEFETSKREFKETHTLELAALEEKYKSSLKMEKTITQGKLEGMVKEYKYLKNMFRMYQDSIADEMEEKWSRRKVEWEKNEKMEREKVLLQQKYRLTKKFEVDVEEEKRKLEDLHLQTCDKFNKEREEFVKQHDVDLIQLEELQKAKEIVEEELQGQSLILESLNASLYHTQVDLQKEKNNVLQLEQLLQKKLNEMEEKYKFITQNLTEENTELRHMLILKNEELFQERNKQVKHEISYHDSFIENENQNKKEKS
;
A
#
# COMPACT_ATOMS: atom_id res chain seq x y z
N MET A 1 -33.78 -19.61 1.54
CA MET A 1 -33.52 -20.63 2.58
C MET A 1 -33.22 -21.93 1.87
N SER A 2 -32.25 -22.69 2.35
CA SER A 2 -31.75 -23.91 1.72
C SER A 2 -31.09 -24.77 2.79
N ASP A 3 -31.75 -25.88 3.17
CA ASP A 3 -31.37 -26.65 4.34
C ASP A 3 -30.09 -27.45 4.13
N THR A 4 -29.07 -27.17 4.93
CA THR A 4 -27.82 -27.94 4.99
C THR A 4 -27.86 -28.92 6.16
N SER A 5 -28.37 -30.13 5.88
CA SER A 5 -28.42 -31.26 6.81
C SER A 5 -27.00 -31.69 7.24
N LEU A 6 -26.51 -31.13 8.35
CA LEU A 6 -25.21 -31.43 8.93
C LEU A 6 -25.18 -32.84 9.54
N ILE A 7 -24.73 -33.82 8.75
CA ILE A 7 -24.45 -35.18 9.22
C ILE A 7 -23.18 -35.14 10.09
N TYR A 8 -23.35 -35.16 11.40
CA TYR A 8 -22.24 -35.09 12.36
C TYR A 8 -21.66 -36.48 12.65
N CYS A 9 -20.39 -36.72 12.29
CA CYS A 9 -19.68 -37.94 12.69
C CYS A 9 -19.46 -37.91 14.20
N SER A 10 -19.91 -38.94 14.94
CA SER A 10 -19.67 -39.15 16.38
C SER A 10 -18.21 -39.49 16.73
N CYS A 11 -17.28 -38.93 15.96
CA CYS A 11 -15.92 -39.40 15.71
C CYS A 11 -14.86 -38.33 16.00
N TRP A 12 -15.27 -37.07 16.14
CA TRP A 12 -14.38 -35.91 16.05
C TRP A 12 -14.66 -34.90 17.18
N ASP A 13 -13.88 -34.97 18.26
CA ASP A 13 -13.81 -33.94 19.31
C ASP A 13 -12.58 -33.05 19.05
N PRO A 14 -12.73 -31.75 18.72
CA PRO A 14 -11.62 -30.84 18.51
C PRO A 14 -10.77 -30.53 19.75
N ARG A 15 -11.15 -31.00 20.95
CA ARG A 15 -10.53 -30.60 22.23
C ARG A 15 -9.72 -31.71 22.94
N ASN A 16 -9.51 -32.86 22.27
CA ASN A 16 -8.57 -33.90 22.71
C ASN A 16 -8.82 -34.46 24.14
N LEU A 17 -10.07 -34.39 24.63
CA LEU A 17 -10.45 -34.97 25.92
C LEU A 17 -10.80 -36.45 25.74
N GLY A 18 -9.80 -37.32 25.90
CA GLY A 18 -9.94 -38.77 25.77
C GLY A 18 -11.09 -39.37 26.61
N PRO A 19 -11.62 -40.55 26.22
CA PRO A 19 -12.92 -41.07 26.69
C PRO A 19 -13.00 -41.20 28.21
N LYS A 20 -13.74 -40.28 28.83
CA LYS A 20 -13.99 -40.27 30.27
C LYS A 20 -14.88 -41.48 30.64
N LYS A 21 -14.35 -42.36 31.50
CA LYS A 21 -15.10 -43.51 32.03
C LYS A 21 -16.28 -43.01 32.88
N LEU A 22 -17.48 -43.06 32.31
CA LEU A 22 -18.72 -42.83 33.04
C LEU A 22 -19.00 -44.03 33.96
N ILE A 23 -18.70 -43.85 35.25
CA ILE A 23 -19.16 -44.76 36.30
C ILE A 23 -20.69 -44.65 36.37
N ARG A 24 -21.41 -45.76 36.21
CA ARG A 24 -22.85 -45.83 36.49
C ARG A 24 -23.11 -46.96 37.47
N THR A 25 -23.60 -46.61 38.65
CA THR A 25 -23.89 -47.52 39.75
C THR A 25 -25.16 -48.35 39.50
N ILE A 26 -25.20 -49.51 40.16
CA ILE A 26 -26.27 -50.51 40.11
C ILE A 26 -27.48 -50.03 40.93
N PRO A 27 -28.71 -50.40 40.55
CA PRO A 27 -29.67 -50.90 41.54
C PRO A 27 -30.15 -52.33 41.24
N PHE A 28 -30.56 -53.02 42.31
CA PHE A 28 -30.89 -54.44 42.38
C PHE A 28 -32.12 -54.87 41.54
N SER A 29 -32.08 -56.11 41.05
CA SER A 29 -33.17 -57.08 41.31
C SER A 29 -32.58 -58.51 41.40
N ALA A 30 -33.26 -59.43 42.09
CA ALA A 30 -32.67 -60.71 42.51
C ALA A 30 -33.35 -61.95 41.88
N ALA A 31 -32.55 -62.95 41.54
CA ALA A 31 -32.99 -64.31 41.22
C ALA A 31 -32.11 -65.36 41.92
N ARG A 32 -32.66 -66.53 42.25
CA ARG A 32 -32.04 -67.55 43.11
C ARG A 32 -31.58 -68.76 42.29
N GLY A 33 -30.33 -69.23 42.48
CA GLY A 33 -29.84 -70.44 41.80
C GLY A 33 -28.55 -71.01 42.43
N LYS A 34 -28.65 -72.15 43.12
CA LYS A 34 -27.54 -72.74 43.91
C LYS A 34 -26.38 -73.25 43.01
N PRO A 35 -25.10 -73.07 43.40
CA PRO A 35 -24.01 -73.89 42.87
C PRO A 35 -24.07 -75.31 43.48
N LYS A 36 -23.58 -76.32 42.74
CA LYS A 36 -23.30 -77.67 43.24
C LYS A 36 -21.80 -77.94 43.19
N GLY A 37 -21.10 -77.70 44.29
CA GLY A 37 -19.85 -78.42 44.59
C GLY A 37 -20.17 -79.70 45.36
N LYS A 38 -19.42 -80.77 45.12
CA LYS A 38 -19.25 -81.90 46.06
C LYS A 38 -17.83 -82.42 45.99
N VAL A 39 -17.30 -82.80 47.15
CA VAL A 39 -15.95 -83.28 47.42
C VAL A 39 -16.08 -84.46 48.39
N LEU A 40 -15.26 -85.51 48.22
CA LEU A 40 -15.22 -86.75 49.03
C LEU A 40 -16.53 -87.59 48.94
N THR A 41 -16.56 -88.91 49.20
CA THR A 41 -15.79 -89.72 50.17
C THR A 41 -15.45 -91.15 49.69
N ARG A 42 -14.48 -91.76 50.37
CA ARG A 42 -14.07 -93.19 50.32
C ARG A 42 -14.82 -94.01 51.38
N LYS A 43 -15.45 -95.15 51.03
CA LYS A 43 -15.56 -96.39 51.87
C LYS A 43 -16.35 -97.53 51.17
N TYR A 44 -16.27 -98.72 51.77
CA TYR A 44 -16.73 -100.02 51.27
C TYR A 44 -18.18 -100.37 51.69
N ALA A 45 -18.90 -101.09 50.81
CA ALA A 45 -19.91 -102.14 51.09
C ALA A 45 -20.38 -102.68 49.71
N LEU A 46 -20.09 -103.92 49.32
CA LEU A 46 -20.75 -105.17 49.73
C LEU A 46 -22.19 -105.30 49.20
N HIS A 47 -22.35 -105.97 48.05
CA HIS A 47 -23.24 -107.12 47.82
C HIS A 47 -23.22 -107.51 46.34
N ARG A 48 -22.83 -108.75 46.02
CA ARG A 48 -23.04 -109.41 44.72
C ARG A 48 -23.69 -110.76 45.02
N GLU A 49 -24.78 -111.07 44.33
CA GLU A 49 -25.59 -112.25 44.67
C GLU A 49 -24.99 -113.56 44.17
N LYS A 50 -25.37 -114.64 44.88
CA LYS A 50 -24.84 -115.99 44.80
C LYS A 50 -25.01 -116.63 43.41
N LYS A 51 -24.01 -117.41 43.01
CA LYS A 51 -24.18 -118.72 42.36
C LYS A 51 -22.95 -119.59 42.66
N MET A 52 -23.16 -120.76 43.25
CA MET A 52 -22.17 -121.85 43.22
C MET A 52 -22.42 -122.71 41.97
N PRO A 53 -21.40 -123.45 41.50
CA PRO A 53 -21.20 -124.81 42.02
C PRO A 53 -19.74 -125.13 42.39
N GLU A 54 -19.55 -125.53 43.65
CA GLU A 54 -19.07 -126.88 44.03
C GLU A 54 -18.15 -127.64 43.04
N ASP A 55 -16.86 -127.28 42.99
CA ASP A 55 -15.77 -128.11 42.42
C ASP A 55 -14.82 -128.55 43.55
N THR A 56 -14.87 -129.83 43.95
CA THR A 56 -13.94 -130.42 44.93
C THR A 56 -12.98 -131.37 44.25
N VAL A 57 -11.68 -131.05 44.26
CA VAL A 57 -10.67 -131.79 43.49
C VAL A 57 -9.91 -132.76 44.40
N LYS A 58 -9.90 -134.05 44.03
CA LYS A 58 -8.98 -135.04 44.63
C LYS A 58 -7.60 -134.87 44.00
N VAL A 59 -6.65 -134.33 44.78
CA VAL A 59 -5.26 -134.11 44.33
C VAL A 59 -4.42 -135.38 44.49
N SER A 60 -4.70 -136.18 45.52
CA SER A 60 -4.05 -137.48 45.79
C SER A 60 -4.95 -138.35 46.70
N PRO A 61 -4.70 -139.68 46.81
CA PRO A 61 -5.44 -140.53 47.75
C PRO A 61 -5.33 -140.02 49.20
N GLY A 62 -6.45 -139.95 49.91
CA GLY A 62 -6.52 -139.41 51.27
C GLY A 62 -6.44 -137.88 51.42
N PHE A 63 -6.41 -137.10 50.32
CA PHE A 63 -6.40 -135.63 50.37
C PHE A 63 -7.44 -134.99 49.43
N SER A 64 -8.25 -134.08 49.96
CA SER A 64 -9.15 -133.22 49.17
C SER A 64 -8.71 -131.76 49.23
N TYR A 65 -8.79 -131.09 48.07
CA TYR A 65 -8.50 -129.67 47.92
C TYR A 65 -9.79 -128.88 47.72
N SER A 66 -9.93 -127.79 48.47
CA SER A 66 -10.94 -126.76 48.19
C SER A 66 -10.34 -125.36 48.37
N GLN A 67 -10.70 -124.46 47.46
CA GLN A 67 -10.22 -123.09 47.43
C GLN A 67 -11.41 -122.13 47.38
N SER A 68 -11.40 -121.15 48.28
CA SER A 68 -12.27 -119.98 48.25
C SER A 68 -11.44 -118.73 47.97
N GLU A 69 -12.08 -117.56 47.75
CA GLU A 69 -11.36 -116.32 47.45
C GLU A 69 -10.50 -115.81 48.62
N ASP A 70 -10.81 -116.18 49.87
CA ASP A 70 -10.09 -115.75 51.09
C ASP A 70 -9.31 -116.87 51.81
N GLU A 71 -9.58 -118.16 51.53
CA GLU A 71 -8.92 -119.29 52.22
C GLU A 71 -8.70 -120.53 51.30
N ILE A 72 -7.52 -121.15 51.42
CA ILE A 72 -7.17 -122.43 50.81
C ILE A 72 -7.16 -123.49 51.91
N SER A 73 -7.99 -124.53 51.78
CA SER A 73 -8.00 -125.65 52.74
C SER A 73 -7.68 -126.98 52.06
N VAL A 74 -6.76 -127.72 52.66
CA VAL A 74 -6.41 -129.09 52.28
C VAL A 74 -6.85 -129.98 53.42
N LEU A 75 -7.88 -130.79 53.18
CA LEU A 75 -8.45 -131.69 54.19
C LEU A 75 -7.85 -133.09 54.01
N LEU A 76 -7.28 -133.59 55.10
CA LEU A 76 -6.83 -134.98 55.22
C LEU A 76 -8.05 -135.86 55.50
N GLY A 77 -8.28 -136.88 54.67
CA GLY A 77 -9.43 -137.78 54.81
C GLY A 77 -9.27 -138.77 55.98
N ASP A 78 -10.37 -139.07 56.67
CA ASP A 78 -10.42 -140.08 57.75
C ASP A 78 -9.94 -141.48 57.29
N GLU A 79 -9.94 -141.73 55.99
CA GLU A 79 -9.31 -142.87 55.29
C GLU A 79 -7.87 -143.16 55.81
N MET A 80 -7.13 -142.14 56.24
CA MET A 80 -5.76 -142.24 56.79
C MET A 80 -5.69 -142.78 58.22
N PHE A 81 -6.79 -142.80 58.98
CA PHE A 81 -6.82 -143.17 60.40
C PHE A 81 -7.38 -144.56 60.68
N GLU A 82 -7.72 -145.35 59.64
CA GLU A 82 -8.10 -146.74 59.81
C GLU A 82 -6.93 -147.60 60.33
N ARG A 83 -7.02 -148.01 61.61
CA ARG A 83 -6.13 -149.02 62.19
C ARG A 83 -6.36 -150.39 61.54
N SER A 84 -5.61 -150.68 60.48
CA SER A 84 -5.54 -152.00 59.87
C SER A 84 -5.13 -153.07 60.91
N LYS A 85 -5.80 -154.23 60.85
CA LYS A 85 -5.71 -155.26 61.91
C LYS A 85 -4.49 -156.15 61.68
N LYS A 86 -3.82 -156.53 62.78
CA LYS A 86 -2.58 -157.33 62.81
C LYS A 86 -2.63 -158.57 61.89
N PRO A 87 -1.60 -158.85 61.07
CA PRO A 87 -1.31 -160.20 60.62
C PRO A 87 -0.85 -161.06 61.80
N LYS A 88 -0.89 -162.40 61.65
CA LYS A 88 -0.55 -163.36 62.70
C LYS A 88 0.85 -163.95 62.51
N ASP A 89 1.53 -164.22 63.62
CA ASP A 89 2.82 -164.92 63.67
C ASP A 89 2.74 -166.34 63.09
N LYS A 90 3.84 -166.82 62.50
CA LYS A 90 4.25 -168.22 62.42
C LYS A 90 5.79 -168.32 62.29
N PRO A 91 6.42 -169.45 62.68
CA PRO A 91 7.56 -169.36 63.59
C PRO A 91 8.95 -169.52 62.96
N VAL A 92 9.95 -169.09 63.73
CA VAL A 92 11.38 -169.36 63.51
C VAL A 92 11.67 -170.87 63.53
N VAL A 93 12.29 -171.37 62.46
CA VAL A 93 12.98 -172.68 62.46
C VAL A 93 14.46 -172.43 62.76
N LYS A 94 15.00 -173.10 63.79
CA LYS A 94 16.43 -173.09 64.09
C LYS A 94 17.14 -174.20 63.30
N ALA A 95 18.18 -173.84 62.56
CA ALA A 95 19.24 -174.75 62.13
C ALA A 95 20.60 -174.08 62.42
N LEU A 96 21.61 -174.85 62.83
CA LEU A 96 22.87 -174.30 63.34
C LEU A 96 23.93 -174.19 62.24
N LEU A 97 24.33 -172.97 61.93
CA LEU A 97 25.59 -172.62 61.24
C LEU A 97 26.19 -171.35 61.89
N PRO A 98 27.47 -170.99 61.64
CA PRO A 98 28.20 -170.01 62.44
C PRO A 98 27.53 -168.63 62.54
N ARG A 99 27.37 -168.15 63.78
CA ARG A 99 26.61 -166.92 64.12
C ARG A 99 27.45 -165.64 64.05
N SER A 100 28.65 -165.73 63.50
CA SER A 100 29.62 -164.63 63.34
C SER A 100 29.29 -163.83 62.08
N ASP A 101 29.34 -164.51 60.95
CA ASP A 101 29.60 -163.86 59.67
C ASP A 101 28.36 -163.10 59.16
N PHE A 102 27.17 -163.69 59.34
CA PHE A 102 25.89 -163.03 59.04
C PHE A 102 25.61 -161.77 59.89
N VAL A 103 26.20 -161.65 61.08
CA VAL A 103 26.07 -160.43 61.91
C VAL A 103 27.01 -159.36 61.37
N ALA A 104 28.26 -159.72 61.06
CA ALA A 104 29.21 -158.81 60.41
C ALA A 104 28.71 -158.31 59.05
N ASP A 105 28.10 -159.17 58.22
CA ASP A 105 27.50 -158.79 56.94
C ASP A 105 26.36 -157.77 57.12
N LEU A 106 25.52 -157.93 58.14
CA LEU A 106 24.46 -156.96 58.47
C LEU A 106 25.02 -155.65 59.03
N GLU A 107 26.07 -155.70 59.86
CA GLU A 107 26.74 -154.51 60.38
C GLU A 107 27.46 -153.73 59.25
N ASN A 108 28.13 -154.43 58.33
CA ASN A 108 28.69 -153.87 57.10
C ASN A 108 27.59 -153.24 56.22
N GLN A 109 26.48 -153.95 55.98
CA GLN A 109 25.36 -153.43 55.19
C GLN A 109 24.71 -152.19 55.85
N ILE A 110 24.63 -152.15 57.17
CA ILE A 110 24.18 -150.96 57.92
C ILE A 110 25.19 -149.81 57.73
N MET A 111 26.50 -150.05 57.84
CA MET A 111 27.53 -149.04 57.58
C MET A 111 27.48 -148.50 56.14
N GLU A 112 27.31 -149.36 55.14
CA GLU A 112 27.15 -148.97 53.74
C GLU A 112 25.88 -148.12 53.54
N LEU A 113 24.74 -148.56 54.06
CA LEU A 113 23.48 -147.81 53.98
C LEU A 113 23.55 -146.47 54.71
N THR A 114 24.19 -146.40 55.88
CA THR A 114 24.43 -145.13 56.59
C THR A 114 25.34 -144.22 55.78
N SER A 115 26.44 -144.73 55.21
CA SER A 115 27.35 -143.97 54.35
C SER A 115 26.64 -143.42 53.11
N ILE A 116 25.79 -144.23 52.46
CA ILE A 116 24.94 -143.82 51.33
C ILE A 116 23.94 -142.75 51.75
N ILE A 117 23.25 -142.91 52.87
CA ILE A 117 22.27 -141.92 53.38
C ILE A 117 22.95 -140.60 53.74
N GLU A 118 24.12 -140.64 54.40
CA GLU A 118 24.90 -139.44 54.65
C GLU A 118 25.39 -138.79 53.35
N GLN A 119 25.82 -139.57 52.37
CA GLN A 119 26.26 -139.05 51.08
C GLN A 119 25.11 -138.39 50.32
N MET A 120 23.94 -139.03 50.26
CA MET A 120 22.72 -138.43 49.71
C MET A 120 22.31 -137.15 50.45
N ASN A 121 22.49 -137.08 51.78
CA ASN A 121 22.23 -135.86 52.55
C ASN A 121 23.23 -134.75 52.23
N ARG A 122 24.54 -135.06 52.10
CA ARG A 122 25.58 -134.11 51.66
C ARG A 122 25.28 -133.59 50.25
N ASP A 123 24.96 -134.48 49.32
CA ASP A 123 24.68 -134.14 47.93
C ASP A 123 23.37 -133.37 47.76
N HIS A 124 22.34 -133.68 48.55
CA HIS A 124 21.11 -132.88 48.61
C HIS A 124 21.36 -131.48 49.17
N GLN A 125 22.15 -131.34 50.24
CA GLN A 125 22.54 -130.03 50.79
C GLN A 125 23.36 -129.22 49.79
N ASN A 126 24.29 -129.86 49.08
CA ASN A 126 25.07 -129.25 48.01
C ASN A 126 24.19 -128.80 46.83
N ALA A 127 23.28 -129.65 46.35
CA ALA A 127 22.33 -129.30 45.29
C ALA A 127 21.39 -128.15 45.71
N GLN A 128 20.88 -128.17 46.94
CA GLN A 128 20.05 -127.08 47.48
C GLN A 128 20.86 -125.79 47.66
N LYS A 129 22.16 -125.87 47.96
CA LYS A 129 23.06 -124.71 47.99
C LYS A 129 23.28 -124.14 46.58
N LEU A 130 23.70 -124.97 45.63
CA LEU A 130 23.92 -124.58 44.24
C LEU A 130 22.66 -123.97 43.60
N LEU A 131 21.48 -124.55 43.85
CA LEU A 131 20.20 -124.00 43.36
C LEU A 131 19.87 -122.64 43.98
N ARG A 132 20.22 -122.40 45.26
CA ARG A 132 20.08 -121.06 45.88
C ARG A 132 21.04 -120.06 45.26
N GLU A 133 22.31 -120.44 45.08
CA GLU A 133 23.34 -119.59 44.48
C GLU A 133 23.01 -119.25 43.01
N GLU A 134 22.48 -120.21 42.23
CA GLU A 134 22.01 -119.97 40.87
C GLU A 134 20.76 -119.08 40.82
N MET A 135 19.78 -119.29 41.69
CA MET A 135 18.58 -118.44 41.75
C MET A 135 18.90 -117.02 42.24
N GLU A 136 19.86 -116.87 43.15
CA GLU A 136 20.41 -115.57 43.57
C GLU A 136 21.20 -114.89 42.44
N HIS A 137 21.99 -115.65 41.67
CA HIS A 137 22.68 -115.13 40.49
C HIS A 137 21.69 -114.60 39.45
N ARG A 138 20.71 -115.42 39.06
CA ARG A 138 19.65 -115.05 38.09
C ARG A 138 18.82 -113.86 38.58
N TYR A 139 18.51 -113.77 39.88
CA TYR A 139 17.85 -112.60 40.45
C TYR A 139 18.71 -111.34 40.35
N ASN A 140 19.99 -111.43 40.68
CA ASN A 140 20.94 -110.31 40.61
C ASN A 140 21.24 -109.88 39.16
N GLU A 141 21.22 -110.79 38.18
CA GLU A 141 21.30 -110.47 36.75
C GLU A 141 20.03 -109.73 36.29
N LEU A 142 18.85 -110.32 36.51
CA LEU A 142 17.58 -109.73 36.11
C LEU A 142 17.34 -108.34 36.76
N GLN A 143 17.75 -108.17 38.03
CA GLN A 143 17.70 -106.87 38.70
C GLN A 143 18.63 -105.84 38.03
N LYS A 144 19.84 -106.23 37.61
CA LYS A 144 20.75 -105.35 36.86
C LYS A 144 20.18 -104.99 35.49
N GLU A 145 19.61 -105.95 34.76
CA GLU A 145 18.96 -105.70 33.46
C GLU A 145 17.77 -104.74 33.58
N PHE A 146 16.93 -104.90 34.61
CA PHE A 146 15.87 -103.94 34.90
C PHE A 146 16.42 -102.56 35.25
N GLU A 147 17.55 -102.46 35.96
CA GLU A 147 18.18 -101.18 36.29
C GLU A 147 18.90 -100.52 35.11
N THR A 148 19.53 -101.26 34.21
CA THR A 148 20.10 -100.72 32.96
C THR A 148 19.00 -100.26 32.01
N SER A 149 18.01 -101.11 31.72
CA SER A 149 16.88 -100.76 30.86
C SER A 149 16.09 -99.55 31.38
N LYS A 150 15.87 -99.45 32.70
CA LYS A 150 15.24 -98.29 33.37
C LYS A 150 16.11 -97.03 33.36
N ARG A 151 17.43 -97.15 33.19
CA ARG A 151 18.35 -96.02 33.00
C ARG A 151 18.31 -95.57 31.55
N GLU A 152 18.51 -96.48 30.62
CA GLU A 152 18.47 -96.25 29.17
C GLU A 152 17.16 -95.61 28.73
N PHE A 153 16.01 -96.12 29.18
CA PHE A 153 14.69 -95.54 28.88
C PHE A 153 14.52 -94.11 29.42
N LYS A 154 15.14 -93.77 30.56
CA LYS A 154 15.14 -92.39 31.06
C LYS A 154 16.05 -91.50 30.22
N GLU A 155 17.23 -92.00 29.85
CA GLU A 155 18.21 -91.27 29.05
C GLU A 155 17.65 -90.97 27.66
N THR A 156 17.07 -91.95 26.95
CA THR A 156 16.38 -91.73 25.67
C THR A 156 15.24 -90.73 25.81
N HIS A 157 14.37 -90.88 26.80
CA HIS A 157 13.28 -89.92 27.04
C HIS A 157 13.79 -88.50 27.34
N THR A 158 14.89 -88.33 28.09
CA THR A 158 15.50 -87.00 28.29
C THR A 158 16.12 -86.42 27.02
N LEU A 159 16.70 -87.26 26.16
CA LEU A 159 17.24 -86.84 24.85
C LEU A 159 16.11 -86.45 23.88
N GLU A 160 15.00 -87.20 23.86
CA GLU A 160 13.81 -86.88 23.07
C GLU A 160 13.17 -85.55 23.52
N LEU A 161 13.03 -85.33 24.84
CA LEU A 161 12.57 -84.06 25.38
C LEU A 161 13.51 -82.91 25.02
N ALA A 162 14.83 -83.08 25.15
CA ALA A 162 15.81 -82.05 24.79
C ALA A 162 15.78 -81.71 23.28
N ALA A 163 15.65 -82.74 22.43
CA ALA A 163 15.53 -82.56 20.99
C ALA A 163 14.19 -81.90 20.58
N LEU A 164 13.10 -82.21 21.29
CA LEU A 164 11.80 -81.56 21.08
C LEU A 164 11.82 -80.10 21.56
N GLU A 165 12.44 -79.82 22.70
CA GLU A 165 12.67 -78.47 23.21
C GLU A 165 13.48 -77.62 22.21
N GLU A 166 14.59 -78.12 21.64
CA GLU A 166 15.38 -77.31 20.72
C GLU A 166 14.70 -77.14 19.35
N LYS A 167 13.85 -78.08 18.92
CA LYS A 167 12.94 -77.88 17.77
C LYS A 167 11.98 -76.72 18.04
N TYR A 168 11.32 -76.68 19.19
CA TYR A 168 10.43 -75.57 19.55
C TYR A 168 11.18 -74.24 19.74
N LYS A 169 12.35 -74.24 20.39
CA LYS A 169 13.21 -73.05 20.54
C LYS A 169 13.65 -72.53 19.17
N SER A 170 14.02 -73.40 18.24
CA SER A 170 14.41 -73.04 16.87
C SER A 170 13.25 -72.50 16.04
N SER A 171 12.08 -73.16 16.09
CA SER A 171 10.86 -72.69 15.45
C SER A 171 10.43 -71.30 15.97
N LEU A 172 10.45 -71.10 17.28
CA LEU A 172 10.12 -69.81 17.91
C LEU A 172 11.14 -68.70 17.57
N LYS A 173 12.44 -69.02 17.42
CA LYS A 173 13.44 -68.07 16.91
C LYS A 173 13.11 -67.64 15.48
N MET A 174 12.74 -68.59 14.61
CA MET A 174 12.38 -68.33 13.21
C MET A 174 11.07 -67.54 13.06
N GLU A 175 10.04 -67.86 13.84
CA GLU A 175 8.79 -67.09 13.83
C GLU A 175 9.02 -65.65 14.32
N LYS A 176 9.87 -65.45 15.34
CA LYS A 176 10.25 -64.11 15.82
C LYS A 176 10.98 -63.29 14.76
N THR A 177 11.92 -63.85 14.01
CA THR A 177 12.60 -63.10 12.93
C THR A 177 11.67 -62.79 11.76
N ILE A 178 10.75 -63.72 11.40
CA ILE A 178 9.74 -63.49 10.36
C ILE A 178 8.75 -62.38 10.78
N THR A 179 8.26 -62.41 12.02
CA THR A 179 7.31 -61.40 12.54
C THR A 179 7.97 -60.04 12.75
N GLN A 180 9.23 -60.00 13.21
CA GLN A 180 10.02 -58.77 13.28
C GLN A 180 10.25 -58.18 11.88
N GLY A 181 10.64 -58.99 10.89
CA GLY A 181 10.84 -58.51 9.51
C GLY A 181 9.57 -57.91 8.89
N LYS A 182 8.40 -58.51 9.16
CA LYS A 182 7.09 -57.95 8.77
C LYS A 182 6.80 -56.62 9.47
N LEU A 183 7.09 -56.51 10.76
CA LEU A 183 6.92 -55.26 11.52
C LEU A 183 7.85 -54.15 10.99
N GLU A 184 9.11 -54.46 10.67
CA GLU A 184 10.04 -53.52 10.08
C GLU A 184 9.62 -53.05 8.67
N GLY A 185 8.98 -53.92 7.89
CA GLY A 185 8.33 -53.56 6.62
C GLY A 185 7.19 -52.55 6.83
N MET A 186 6.22 -52.90 7.67
CA MET A 186 5.08 -52.03 8.03
C MET A 186 5.53 -50.67 8.59
N VAL A 187 6.63 -50.62 9.37
CA VAL A 187 7.22 -49.38 9.87
C VAL A 187 7.87 -48.53 8.76
N LYS A 188 8.44 -49.15 7.71
CA LYS A 188 8.95 -48.43 6.53
C LYS A 188 7.80 -47.87 5.69
N GLU A 189 6.76 -48.67 5.45
CA GLU A 189 5.54 -48.25 4.73
C GLU A 189 4.82 -47.10 5.46
N TYR A 190 4.65 -47.19 6.78
CA TYR A 190 4.09 -46.10 7.59
C TYR A 190 4.93 -44.82 7.51
N LYS A 191 6.27 -44.91 7.56
CA LYS A 191 7.16 -43.75 7.40
C LYS A 191 7.05 -43.14 6.00
N TYR A 192 7.02 -43.95 4.96
CA TYR A 192 6.83 -43.50 3.58
C TYR A 192 5.48 -42.77 3.43
N LEU A 193 4.39 -43.40 3.85
CA LEU A 193 3.04 -42.82 3.77
C LEU A 193 2.92 -41.52 4.58
N LYS A 194 3.51 -41.46 5.79
CA LYS A 194 3.59 -40.24 6.60
C LYS A 194 4.35 -39.12 5.89
N ASN A 195 5.43 -39.43 5.19
CA ASN A 195 6.18 -38.44 4.41
C ASN A 195 5.38 -37.98 3.17
N MET A 196 4.68 -38.89 2.47
CA MET A 196 3.79 -38.54 1.36
C MET A 196 2.65 -37.61 1.81
N PHE A 197 1.99 -37.91 2.94
CA PHE A 197 0.98 -37.03 3.51
C PHE A 197 1.54 -35.66 3.88
N ARG A 198 2.76 -35.60 4.42
CA ARG A 198 3.40 -34.32 4.73
C ARG A 198 3.70 -33.51 3.48
N MET A 199 4.30 -34.10 2.45
CA MET A 199 4.55 -33.41 1.17
C MET A 199 3.24 -32.92 0.51
N TYR A 200 2.13 -33.64 0.68
CA TYR A 200 0.81 -33.18 0.23
C TYR A 200 0.28 -32.00 1.06
N GLN A 201 0.48 -31.99 2.39
CA GLN A 201 0.14 -30.85 3.25
C GLN A 201 0.99 -29.61 2.92
N ASP A 202 2.30 -29.80 2.75
CA ASP A 202 3.25 -28.74 2.40
C ASP A 202 2.88 -28.17 1.00
N SER A 203 2.60 -29.02 0.01
CA SER A 203 2.14 -28.61 -1.34
C SER A 203 0.81 -27.83 -1.34
N ILE A 204 -0.16 -28.21 -0.49
CA ILE A 204 -1.40 -27.43 -0.31
C ILE A 204 -1.09 -26.05 0.29
N ALA A 205 -0.16 -25.96 1.24
CA ALA A 205 0.23 -24.69 1.84
C ALA A 205 0.87 -23.77 0.79
N ASP A 206 1.81 -24.29 0.00
CA ASP A 206 2.47 -23.57 -1.10
C ASP A 206 1.43 -23.10 -2.15
N GLU A 207 0.51 -23.98 -2.58
CA GLU A 207 -0.58 -23.62 -3.50
C GLU A 207 -1.48 -22.49 -2.95
N MET A 208 -1.74 -22.48 -1.65
CA MET A 208 -2.58 -21.46 -1.00
C MET A 208 -1.85 -20.14 -0.79
N GLU A 209 -0.56 -20.17 -0.44
CA GLU A 209 0.29 -18.98 -0.34
C GLU A 209 0.54 -18.35 -1.72
N GLU A 210 0.68 -19.15 -2.78
CA GLU A 210 0.77 -18.63 -4.14
C GLU A 210 -0.53 -17.95 -4.58
N LYS A 211 -1.70 -18.60 -4.36
CA LYS A 211 -3.02 -18.01 -4.66
C LYS A 211 -3.25 -16.71 -3.88
N TRP A 212 -2.84 -16.68 -2.61
CA TRP A 212 -2.90 -15.47 -1.77
C TRP A 212 -2.00 -14.35 -2.32
N SER A 213 -0.75 -14.68 -2.65
CA SER A 213 0.23 -13.74 -3.20
C SER A 213 -0.20 -13.17 -4.55
N ARG A 214 -0.67 -14.01 -5.48
CA ARG A 214 -1.26 -13.60 -6.77
C ARG A 214 -2.42 -12.63 -6.55
N ARG A 215 -3.34 -12.94 -5.62
CA ARG A 215 -4.52 -12.11 -5.34
C ARG A 215 -4.17 -10.79 -4.65
N LYS A 216 -3.14 -10.76 -3.80
CA LYS A 216 -2.62 -9.52 -3.22
C LYS A 216 -2.09 -8.57 -4.30
N VAL A 217 -1.28 -9.08 -5.23
CA VAL A 217 -0.74 -8.29 -6.37
C VAL A 217 -1.86 -7.82 -7.31
N GLU A 218 -2.88 -8.67 -7.54
CA GLU A 218 -4.09 -8.28 -8.29
C GLU A 218 -4.84 -7.13 -7.59
N TRP A 219 -5.01 -7.19 -6.27
CA TRP A 219 -5.64 -6.13 -5.48
C TRP A 219 -4.85 -4.82 -5.53
N GLU A 220 -3.54 -4.86 -5.28
CA GLU A 220 -2.67 -3.67 -5.35
C GLU A 220 -2.68 -3.02 -6.74
N LYS A 221 -2.70 -3.84 -7.80
CA LYS A 221 -2.85 -3.36 -9.18
C LYS A 221 -4.22 -2.70 -9.39
N ASN A 222 -5.31 -3.34 -9.00
CA ASN A 222 -6.66 -2.81 -9.20
C ASN A 222 -6.91 -1.53 -8.38
N GLU A 223 -6.40 -1.46 -7.16
CA GLU A 223 -6.46 -0.28 -6.30
C GLU A 223 -5.67 0.89 -6.92
N LYS A 224 -4.49 0.63 -7.51
CA LYS A 224 -3.75 1.63 -8.29
C LYS A 224 -4.53 2.09 -9.53
N MET A 225 -5.11 1.18 -10.30
CA MET A 225 -5.89 1.51 -11.49
C MET A 225 -7.10 2.40 -11.17
N GLU A 226 -7.85 2.11 -10.10
CA GLU A 226 -8.99 2.95 -9.70
C GLU A 226 -8.55 4.33 -9.16
N ARG A 227 -7.43 4.42 -8.42
CA ARG A 227 -6.83 5.72 -8.06
C ARG A 227 -6.47 6.55 -9.29
N GLU A 228 -5.78 5.95 -10.27
CA GLU A 228 -5.36 6.60 -11.51
C GLU A 228 -6.56 7.07 -12.34
N LYS A 229 -7.60 6.24 -12.46
CA LYS A 229 -8.88 6.55 -13.11
C LYS A 229 -9.62 7.71 -12.43
N VAL A 230 -9.64 7.78 -11.10
CA VAL A 230 -10.22 8.93 -10.36
C VAL A 230 -9.41 10.20 -10.58
N LEU A 231 -8.08 10.13 -10.51
CA LEU A 231 -7.19 11.27 -10.79
C LEU A 231 -7.33 11.77 -12.23
N LEU A 232 -7.46 10.88 -13.21
CA LEU A 232 -7.68 11.23 -14.62
C LEU A 232 -9.04 11.92 -14.82
N GLN A 233 -10.10 11.45 -14.16
CA GLN A 233 -11.40 12.13 -14.16
C GLN A 233 -11.35 13.51 -13.50
N GLN A 234 -10.63 13.66 -12.37
CA GLN A 234 -10.44 14.95 -11.71
C GLN A 234 -9.66 15.91 -12.60
N LYS A 235 -8.56 15.46 -13.22
CA LYS A 235 -7.78 16.23 -14.20
C LYS A 235 -8.66 16.69 -15.36
N TYR A 236 -9.42 15.80 -15.98
CA TYR A 236 -10.33 16.16 -17.08
C TYR A 236 -11.36 17.21 -16.68
N ARG A 237 -11.99 17.07 -15.50
CA ARG A 237 -12.95 18.07 -14.98
C ARG A 237 -12.30 19.43 -14.69
N LEU A 238 -11.05 19.46 -14.23
CA LEU A 238 -10.31 20.69 -13.98
C LEU A 238 -9.87 21.36 -15.30
N THR A 239 -9.27 20.61 -16.21
CA THR A 239 -8.89 21.11 -17.55
C THR A 239 -10.09 21.70 -18.27
N LYS A 240 -11.23 21.01 -18.30
CA LYS A 240 -12.45 21.52 -18.94
C LYS A 240 -13.04 22.77 -18.26
N LYS A 241 -12.79 22.98 -16.96
CA LYS A 241 -13.13 24.25 -16.29
C LYS A 241 -12.21 25.37 -16.78
N PHE A 242 -10.90 25.17 -16.68
CA PHE A 242 -9.93 26.17 -17.14
C PHE A 242 -10.11 26.54 -18.62
N GLU A 243 -10.49 25.59 -19.49
CA GLU A 243 -10.84 25.86 -20.90
C GLU A 243 -12.04 26.84 -21.03
N VAL A 244 -13.09 26.65 -20.21
CA VAL A 244 -14.26 27.55 -20.19
C VAL A 244 -13.92 28.89 -19.55
N ASP A 245 -13.21 28.89 -18.43
CA ASP A 245 -12.80 30.10 -17.69
C ASP A 245 -11.93 31.00 -18.60
N VAL A 246 -10.98 30.42 -19.34
CA VAL A 246 -10.14 31.14 -20.32
C VAL A 246 -10.96 31.70 -21.48
N GLU A 247 -11.90 30.94 -22.04
CA GLU A 247 -12.75 31.41 -23.14
C GLU A 247 -13.83 32.41 -22.66
N GLU A 248 -14.13 32.47 -21.35
CA GLU A 248 -14.92 33.55 -20.73
C GLU A 248 -14.11 34.83 -20.53
N GLU A 249 -12.89 34.77 -19.97
CA GLU A 249 -12.03 35.94 -19.82
C GLU A 249 -11.59 36.52 -21.18
N LYS A 250 -11.34 35.66 -22.17
CA LYS A 250 -11.07 36.07 -23.56
C LYS A 250 -12.25 36.86 -24.15
N ARG A 251 -13.49 36.36 -24.02
CA ARG A 251 -14.69 37.10 -24.47
C ARG A 251 -14.86 38.42 -23.74
N LYS A 252 -14.66 38.48 -22.41
CA LYS A 252 -14.69 39.74 -21.65
C LYS A 252 -13.65 40.75 -22.17
N LEU A 253 -12.45 40.28 -22.52
CA LEU A 253 -11.40 41.13 -23.08
C LEU A 253 -11.75 41.62 -24.50
N GLU A 254 -12.32 40.76 -25.34
CA GLU A 254 -12.82 41.11 -26.68
C GLU A 254 -13.97 42.12 -26.61
N ASP A 255 -14.94 41.92 -25.72
CA ASP A 255 -16.05 42.86 -25.45
C ASP A 255 -15.54 44.22 -24.95
N LEU A 256 -14.59 44.23 -24.01
CA LEU A 256 -13.98 45.46 -23.49
C LEU A 256 -13.14 46.19 -24.56
N HIS A 257 -12.44 45.44 -25.42
CA HIS A 257 -11.71 46.02 -26.55
C HIS A 257 -12.68 46.67 -27.55
N LEU A 258 -13.74 45.96 -27.94
CA LEU A 258 -14.77 46.49 -28.85
C LEU A 258 -15.45 47.75 -28.27
N GLN A 259 -15.86 47.72 -27.00
CA GLN A 259 -16.42 48.90 -26.31
C GLN A 259 -15.46 50.08 -26.25
N THR A 260 -14.15 49.84 -26.20
CA THR A 260 -13.12 50.89 -26.19
C THR A 260 -12.93 51.47 -27.59
N CYS A 261 -12.91 50.62 -28.62
CA CYS A 261 -12.90 51.04 -30.03
C CYS A 261 -14.15 51.84 -30.40
N ASP A 262 -15.34 51.44 -29.92
CA ASP A 262 -16.60 52.16 -30.14
C ASP A 262 -16.62 53.54 -29.48
N LYS A 263 -16.03 53.69 -28.29
CA LYS A 263 -15.85 55.01 -27.63
C LYS A 263 -14.91 55.89 -28.42
N PHE A 264 -13.73 55.38 -28.76
CA PHE A 264 -12.74 56.09 -29.57
C PHE A 264 -13.29 56.50 -30.95
N ASN A 265 -14.07 55.64 -31.61
CA ASN A 265 -14.73 55.97 -32.87
C ASN A 265 -15.74 57.13 -32.72
N LYS A 266 -16.53 57.17 -31.64
CA LYS A 266 -17.46 58.26 -31.33
C LYS A 266 -16.74 59.56 -31.01
N GLU A 267 -15.75 59.52 -30.12
CA GLU A 267 -14.89 60.66 -29.79
C GLU A 267 -14.24 61.24 -31.05
N ARG A 268 -13.68 60.38 -31.93
CA ARG A 268 -13.13 60.79 -33.24
C ARG A 268 -14.19 61.42 -34.14
N GLU A 269 -15.40 60.86 -34.23
CA GLU A 269 -16.49 61.45 -35.02
C GLU A 269 -16.99 62.78 -34.45
N GLU A 270 -16.96 62.96 -33.14
CA GLU A 270 -17.28 64.23 -32.47
C GLU A 270 -16.19 65.28 -32.75
N PHE A 271 -14.90 64.90 -32.70
CA PHE A 271 -13.79 65.77 -33.13
C PHE A 271 -13.87 66.17 -34.61
N VAL A 272 -14.25 65.25 -35.51
CA VAL A 272 -14.46 65.59 -36.94
C VAL A 272 -15.61 66.58 -37.10
N LYS A 273 -16.76 66.36 -36.45
CA LYS A 273 -17.91 67.29 -36.50
C LYS A 273 -17.54 68.67 -35.95
N GLN A 274 -16.72 68.75 -34.90
CA GLN A 274 -16.22 70.02 -34.37
C GLN A 274 -15.28 70.70 -35.36
N HIS A 275 -14.32 69.98 -35.94
CA HIS A 275 -13.39 70.50 -36.94
C HIS A 275 -14.12 71.04 -38.19
N ASP A 276 -15.18 70.38 -38.63
CA ASP A 276 -16.00 70.85 -39.76
C ASP A 276 -16.76 72.16 -39.43
N VAL A 277 -17.19 72.34 -38.18
CA VAL A 277 -17.77 73.61 -37.68
C VAL A 277 -16.70 74.70 -37.56
N ASP A 278 -15.52 74.38 -37.04
CA ASP A 278 -14.40 75.31 -36.91
C ASP A 278 -13.90 75.79 -38.29
N LEU A 279 -13.92 74.92 -39.30
CA LEU A 279 -13.65 75.26 -40.70
C LEU A 279 -14.62 76.32 -41.25
N ILE A 280 -15.92 76.15 -41.00
CA ILE A 280 -16.95 77.10 -41.44
C ILE A 280 -16.74 78.46 -40.74
N GLN A 281 -16.45 78.47 -39.44
CA GLN A 281 -16.13 79.69 -38.70
C GLN A 281 -14.87 80.39 -39.23
N LEU A 282 -13.83 79.63 -39.59
CA LEU A 282 -12.62 80.18 -40.21
C LEU A 282 -12.91 80.79 -41.59
N GLU A 283 -13.75 80.16 -42.41
CA GLU A 283 -14.21 80.75 -43.67
C GLU A 283 -15.02 82.05 -43.47
N GLU A 284 -15.91 82.10 -42.48
CA GLU A 284 -16.69 83.30 -42.15
C GLU A 284 -15.79 84.43 -41.65
N LEU A 285 -14.84 84.13 -40.76
CA LEU A 285 -13.85 85.08 -40.28
C LEU A 285 -12.92 85.58 -41.41
N GLN A 286 -12.56 84.71 -42.37
CA GLN A 286 -11.76 85.13 -43.51
C GLN A 286 -12.54 86.04 -44.46
N LYS A 287 -13.82 85.74 -44.76
CA LYS A 287 -14.69 86.63 -45.55
C LYS A 287 -14.89 87.99 -44.85
N ALA A 288 -15.06 87.99 -43.52
CA ALA A 288 -15.14 89.23 -42.74
C ALA A 288 -13.82 90.03 -42.76
N LYS A 289 -12.66 89.34 -42.70
CA LYS A 289 -11.34 89.97 -42.86
C LYS A 289 -11.18 90.60 -44.24
N GLU A 290 -11.56 89.88 -45.31
CA GLU A 290 -11.47 90.37 -46.69
C GLU A 290 -12.31 91.65 -46.88
N ILE A 291 -13.55 91.68 -46.37
CA ILE A 291 -14.40 92.90 -46.37
C ILE A 291 -13.72 94.06 -45.62
N VAL A 292 -13.15 93.82 -44.44
CA VAL A 292 -12.46 94.89 -43.66
C VAL A 292 -11.19 95.38 -44.35
N GLU A 293 -10.47 94.51 -45.06
CA GLU A 293 -9.32 94.90 -45.88
C GLU A 293 -9.74 95.72 -47.13
N GLU A 294 -10.86 95.37 -47.78
CA GLU A 294 -11.46 96.18 -48.85
C GLU A 294 -11.95 97.55 -48.34
N GLU A 295 -12.65 97.61 -47.20
CA GLU A 295 -13.08 98.87 -46.58
C GLU A 295 -11.89 99.75 -46.21
N LEU A 296 -10.82 99.18 -45.64
CA LEU A 296 -9.59 99.90 -45.29
C LEU A 296 -8.86 100.42 -46.54
N GLN A 297 -8.81 99.62 -47.61
CA GLN A 297 -8.24 100.06 -48.89
C GLN A 297 -9.07 101.19 -49.52
N GLY A 298 -10.40 101.10 -49.46
CA GLY A 298 -11.31 102.17 -49.88
C GLY A 298 -11.10 103.46 -49.08
N GLN A 299 -10.93 103.35 -47.76
CA GLN A 299 -10.59 104.49 -46.89
C GLN A 299 -9.23 105.11 -47.24
N SER A 300 -8.20 104.29 -47.58
CA SER A 300 -6.90 104.81 -48.04
C SER A 300 -7.06 105.63 -49.32
N LEU A 301 -7.78 105.12 -50.32
CA LEU A 301 -8.02 105.84 -51.58
C LEU A 301 -8.80 107.15 -51.37
N ILE A 302 -9.77 107.17 -50.44
CA ILE A 302 -10.48 108.39 -50.05
C ILE A 302 -9.51 109.40 -49.40
N LEU A 303 -8.69 108.96 -48.45
CA LEU A 303 -7.69 109.80 -47.77
C LEU A 303 -6.64 110.34 -48.75
N GLU A 304 -6.17 109.52 -49.70
CA GLU A 304 -5.26 109.92 -50.77
C GLU A 304 -5.90 111.00 -51.68
N SER A 305 -7.17 110.82 -52.08
CA SER A 305 -7.89 111.81 -52.90
C SER A 305 -8.15 113.14 -52.17
N LEU A 306 -8.44 113.08 -50.87
CA LEU A 306 -8.58 114.26 -50.01
C LEU A 306 -7.25 114.98 -49.82
N ASN A 307 -6.17 114.24 -49.59
CA ASN A 307 -4.83 114.80 -49.44
C ASN A 307 -4.33 115.45 -50.76
N ALA A 308 -4.59 114.82 -51.91
CA ALA A 308 -4.32 115.43 -53.21
C ALA A 308 -5.14 116.72 -53.43
N SER A 309 -6.42 116.73 -53.07
CA SER A 309 -7.29 117.91 -53.18
C SER A 309 -6.86 119.05 -52.24
N LEU A 310 -6.43 118.72 -51.02
CA LEU A 310 -5.86 119.66 -50.06
C LEU A 310 -4.53 120.22 -50.56
N TYR A 311 -3.66 119.39 -51.15
CA TYR A 311 -2.41 119.84 -51.76
C TYR A 311 -2.66 120.77 -52.95
N HIS A 312 -3.60 120.44 -53.84
CA HIS A 312 -3.98 121.32 -54.96
C HIS A 312 -4.52 122.67 -54.48
N THR A 313 -5.47 122.67 -53.55
CA THR A 313 -6.04 123.91 -53.00
C THR A 313 -5.01 124.74 -52.23
N GLN A 314 -4.06 124.11 -51.52
CA GLN A 314 -2.94 124.81 -50.89
C GLN A 314 -1.98 125.44 -51.90
N VAL A 315 -1.71 124.75 -53.03
CA VAL A 315 -0.90 125.30 -54.13
C VAL A 315 -1.60 126.47 -54.80
N ASP A 316 -2.91 126.39 -55.07
CA ASP A 316 -3.67 127.48 -55.70
C ASP A 316 -3.84 128.68 -54.75
N LEU A 317 -4.06 128.46 -53.45
CA LEU A 317 -4.02 129.52 -52.44
C LEU A 317 -2.66 130.24 -52.40
N GLN A 318 -1.56 129.49 -52.56
CA GLN A 318 -0.22 130.07 -52.63
C GLN A 318 0.03 130.83 -53.95
N LYS A 319 -0.59 130.43 -55.07
CA LYS A 319 -0.60 131.23 -56.31
C LYS A 319 -1.34 132.55 -56.10
N GLU A 320 -2.56 132.52 -55.56
CA GLU A 320 -3.33 133.76 -55.35
C GLU A 320 -2.69 134.68 -54.31
N LYS A 321 -2.05 134.12 -53.27
CA LYS A 321 -1.22 134.91 -52.34
C LYS A 321 -0.06 135.62 -53.06
N ASN A 322 0.58 134.97 -54.04
CA ASN A 322 1.61 135.59 -54.86
C ASN A 322 1.03 136.63 -55.84
N ASN A 323 -0.16 136.39 -56.42
CA ASN A 323 -0.86 137.35 -57.28
C ASN A 323 -1.22 138.63 -56.52
N VAL A 324 -1.78 138.50 -55.32
CA VAL A 324 -2.10 139.62 -54.42
C VAL A 324 -0.82 140.39 -54.07
N LEU A 325 0.26 139.69 -53.68
CA LEU A 325 1.55 140.34 -53.37
C LEU A 325 2.13 141.10 -54.57
N GLN A 326 1.98 140.59 -55.80
CA GLN A 326 2.39 141.29 -57.03
C GLN A 326 1.51 142.51 -57.31
N LEU A 327 0.20 142.43 -57.07
CA LEU A 327 -0.73 143.56 -57.20
C LEU A 327 -0.45 144.65 -56.14
N GLU A 328 -0.17 144.27 -54.90
CA GLU A 328 0.27 145.18 -53.83
C GLU A 328 1.57 145.90 -54.23
N GLN A 329 2.57 145.18 -54.72
CA GLN A 329 3.83 145.78 -55.20
C GLN A 329 3.61 146.71 -56.40
N LEU A 330 2.72 146.37 -57.33
CA LEU A 330 2.38 147.20 -58.49
C LEU A 330 1.64 148.48 -58.08
N LEU A 331 0.70 148.37 -57.14
CA LEU A 331 -0.02 149.52 -56.56
C LEU A 331 0.92 150.42 -55.78
N GLN A 332 1.80 149.86 -54.93
CA GLN A 332 2.80 150.62 -54.20
C GLN A 332 3.75 151.35 -55.16
N LYS A 333 4.22 150.69 -56.23
CA LYS A 333 5.02 151.34 -57.27
C LYS A 333 4.25 152.47 -57.95
N LYS A 334 2.97 152.28 -58.28
CA LYS A 334 2.12 153.32 -58.89
C LYS A 334 1.88 154.50 -57.97
N LEU A 335 1.76 154.26 -56.66
CA LEU A 335 1.63 155.29 -55.64
C LEU A 335 2.91 156.13 -55.58
N ASN A 336 4.08 155.49 -55.46
CA ASN A 336 5.39 156.15 -55.50
C ASN A 336 5.60 156.94 -56.81
N GLU A 337 5.26 156.37 -57.98
CA GLU A 337 5.32 157.06 -59.29
C GLU A 337 4.43 158.32 -59.38
N MET A 338 3.38 158.41 -58.56
CA MET A 338 2.51 159.58 -58.48
C MET A 338 3.02 160.58 -57.43
N GLU A 339 3.53 160.12 -56.29
CA GLU A 339 4.21 160.96 -55.30
C GLU A 339 5.41 161.70 -55.90
N GLU A 340 6.26 161.03 -56.69
CA GLU A 340 7.38 161.67 -57.39
C GLU A 340 6.91 162.74 -58.38
N LYS A 341 5.81 162.50 -59.12
CA LYS A 341 5.24 163.50 -60.04
C LYS A 341 4.70 164.72 -59.31
N TYR A 342 3.94 164.52 -58.22
CA TYR A 342 3.44 165.64 -57.43
C TYR A 342 4.58 166.43 -56.80
N LYS A 343 5.63 165.75 -56.30
CA LYS A 343 6.84 166.36 -55.76
C LYS A 343 7.58 167.21 -56.81
N PHE A 344 7.75 166.68 -58.04
CA PHE A 344 8.34 167.41 -59.16
C PHE A 344 7.50 168.63 -59.57
N ILE A 345 6.17 168.48 -59.69
CA ILE A 345 5.26 169.60 -59.99
C ILE A 345 5.33 170.68 -58.92
N THR A 346 5.35 170.31 -57.64
CA THR A 346 5.52 171.27 -56.54
C THR A 346 6.87 171.98 -56.60
N GLN A 347 7.95 171.27 -56.96
CA GLN A 347 9.27 171.86 -57.11
C GLN A 347 9.33 172.89 -58.25
N ASN A 348 8.84 172.55 -59.46
CA ASN A 348 8.74 173.50 -60.57
C ASN A 348 7.94 174.76 -60.18
N LEU A 349 6.80 174.59 -59.50
CA LEU A 349 5.96 175.71 -59.04
C LEU A 349 6.66 176.59 -57.99
N THR A 350 7.55 176.02 -57.15
CA THR A 350 8.39 176.83 -56.26
C THR A 350 9.50 177.57 -57.01
N GLU A 351 10.11 176.96 -58.03
CA GLU A 351 11.16 177.57 -58.83
C GLU A 351 10.61 178.75 -59.65
N GLU A 352 9.48 178.58 -60.37
CA GLU A 352 8.75 179.68 -61.03
C GLU A 352 8.38 180.81 -60.04
N ASN A 353 7.95 180.48 -58.81
CA ASN A 353 7.62 181.50 -57.81
C ASN A 353 8.86 182.30 -57.37
N THR A 354 10.04 181.67 -57.33
CA THR A 354 11.30 182.38 -57.04
C THR A 354 11.79 183.23 -58.21
N GLU A 355 11.68 182.75 -59.45
CA GLU A 355 12.03 183.54 -60.65
C GLU A 355 11.14 184.76 -60.81
N LEU A 356 9.82 184.60 -60.63
CA LEU A 356 8.86 185.71 -60.65
C LEU A 356 9.17 186.77 -59.58
N ARG A 357 9.60 186.35 -58.38
CA ARG A 357 10.05 187.28 -57.32
C ARG A 357 11.34 188.02 -57.72
N HIS A 358 12.33 187.33 -58.28
CA HIS A 358 13.57 187.95 -58.76
C HIS A 358 13.34 188.95 -59.89
N MET A 359 12.49 188.62 -60.86
CA MET A 359 12.07 189.52 -61.94
C MET A 359 11.38 190.78 -61.40
N LEU A 360 10.54 190.65 -60.38
CA LEU A 360 9.85 191.78 -59.74
C LEU A 360 10.83 192.70 -58.99
N ILE A 361 11.90 192.17 -58.40
CA ILE A 361 12.95 192.97 -57.74
C ILE A 361 13.71 193.80 -58.78
N LEU A 362 14.26 193.16 -59.83
CA LEU A 362 15.02 193.84 -60.87
C LEU A 362 14.23 194.97 -61.55
N LYS A 363 12.93 194.75 -61.81
CA LYS A 363 12.04 195.76 -62.43
C LYS A 363 11.86 197.02 -61.57
N ASN A 364 11.94 196.90 -60.25
CA ASN A 364 11.83 198.03 -59.34
C ASN A 364 13.15 198.83 -59.25
N GLU A 365 14.30 198.19 -59.44
CA GLU A 365 15.61 198.86 -59.46
C GLU A 365 15.83 199.68 -60.73
N GLU A 366 15.41 199.18 -61.91
CA GLU A 366 15.45 199.93 -63.18
C GLU A 366 14.70 201.27 -63.07
N LEU A 367 13.48 201.26 -62.54
CA LEU A 367 12.63 202.44 -62.37
C LEU A 367 13.18 203.47 -61.37
N PHE A 368 14.16 203.10 -60.54
CA PHE A 368 14.75 203.97 -59.53
C PHE A 368 15.87 204.88 -60.10
N GLN A 369 16.51 204.50 -61.22
CA GLN A 369 17.66 205.23 -61.75
C GLN A 369 17.28 206.37 -62.72
N GLU A 370 16.28 206.19 -63.60
CA GLU A 370 15.97 207.16 -64.65
C GLU A 370 15.35 208.47 -64.12
N ARG A 371 14.71 208.47 -62.95
CA ARG A 371 14.05 209.66 -62.37
C ARG A 371 15.01 210.77 -61.93
N ASN A 372 16.31 210.52 -61.87
CA ASN A 372 17.23 211.28 -61.01
C ASN A 372 18.06 212.39 -61.70
N LYS A 373 17.56 212.98 -62.81
CA LYS A 373 18.26 214.04 -63.56
C LYS A 373 17.44 215.29 -63.95
N GLN A 374 16.21 215.45 -63.47
CA GLN A 374 15.51 216.74 -63.50
C GLN A 374 14.89 217.07 -62.13
N VAL A 375 14.91 218.36 -61.79
CA VAL A 375 14.54 218.96 -60.49
C VAL A 375 15.55 218.70 -59.35
N LYS A 376 15.75 219.73 -58.51
CA LYS A 376 16.57 219.74 -57.28
C LYS A 376 15.70 220.24 -56.11
N HIS A 377 16.17 219.95 -54.89
CA HIS A 377 15.71 220.40 -53.56
C HIS A 377 14.55 219.61 -52.89
N GLU A 378 14.89 219.07 -51.71
CA GLU A 378 14.13 219.07 -50.44
C GLU A 378 12.82 218.25 -50.30
N ILE A 379 12.51 217.56 -49.18
CA ILE A 379 13.31 217.01 -48.04
C ILE A 379 12.41 216.02 -47.22
N SER A 380 13.01 215.18 -46.33
CA SER A 380 12.38 214.49 -45.15
C SER A 380 11.72 213.08 -45.23
N TYR A 381 12.29 212.14 -44.46
CA TYR A 381 11.75 211.10 -43.51
C TYR A 381 10.31 210.54 -43.64
N HIS A 382 10.02 209.25 -43.32
CA HIS A 382 10.25 208.63 -41.98
C HIS A 382 10.21 207.06 -41.93
N ASP A 383 10.82 206.48 -40.89
CA ASP A 383 10.90 205.02 -40.55
C ASP A 383 9.71 204.40 -39.78
N SER A 384 9.59 203.05 -39.78
CA SER A 384 9.41 202.12 -38.62
C SER A 384 8.89 200.72 -39.06
N PHE A 385 9.57 199.60 -38.75
CA PHE A 385 9.42 198.66 -37.60
C PHE A 385 8.07 197.88 -37.55
N ILE A 386 7.95 196.64 -37.04
CA ILE A 386 8.81 195.83 -36.13
C ILE A 386 8.78 194.29 -36.46
N GLU A 387 9.03 193.42 -35.47
CA GLU A 387 9.22 191.94 -35.48
C GLU A 387 7.93 191.18 -35.02
N ASN A 388 7.81 189.92 -34.53
CA ASN A 388 8.61 188.68 -34.25
C ASN A 388 7.59 187.51 -33.95
N GLU A 389 7.82 186.19 -33.68
CA GLU A 389 8.90 185.18 -33.75
C GLU A 389 8.26 183.75 -33.59
N ASN A 390 8.99 182.63 -33.87
CA ASN A 390 8.94 181.29 -33.17
C ASN A 390 7.67 180.38 -33.11
N GLN A 391 7.73 179.02 -32.90
CA GLN A 391 8.71 177.94 -33.22
C GLN A 391 8.12 176.52 -32.88
N ASN A 392 8.56 175.45 -33.58
CA ASN A 392 8.87 174.03 -33.15
C ASN A 392 7.95 173.24 -32.14
N LYS A 393 7.88 171.89 -32.03
CA LYS A 393 8.53 170.64 -32.56
C LYS A 393 7.56 169.44 -32.26
N LYS A 394 7.80 168.11 -32.38
CA LYS A 394 8.91 167.13 -32.62
C LYS A 394 8.28 165.81 -33.20
N GLU A 395 8.99 164.90 -33.90
CA GLU A 395 9.54 163.58 -33.45
C GLU A 395 8.74 162.76 -32.41
N LYS A 396 8.65 161.42 -32.40
CA LYS A 396 9.15 160.25 -33.20
C LYS A 396 8.23 159.03 -32.83
N SER A 397 8.23 157.85 -33.46
CA SER A 397 9.14 157.19 -34.42
C SER A 397 8.35 156.34 -35.42
#